data_AF-A0A9X2EP45-F1
#
_entry.id   AF-A0A9X2EP45-F1
#
_cell.length_a   1.000
_cell.length_b   1.000
_cell.length_c   1.000
_cell.angle_alpha   90.00
_cell.angle_beta   90.00
_cell.angle_gamma   90.00
#
_symmetry.space_group_name_H-M   'P 1'
#
loop_
_entity.id
_entity.type
_entity.pdbx_description
1 polymer ?
#
loop_
_entity_poly.entity_id
_entity_poly.type
_entity_poly.pdbx_seq_one_letter_code
_entity_poly.pdbx_strand_id
1 'polypeptide(L)'
;MKTFKQAFEVINDAEKFHLDIADAYETLMNKSEDYRTQLLLKHMLEHEQRMAKNLANYSEVAQYKVMKTWLQYTHEESALDFIRRLNLSDPPTITEINNMGREVDRYFSELYQAVYGAIESMEVKEVFEDLKQIQDKERITLSMATNSLWDM
;
A
#
# COMPACT_ATOMS: atom_id res chain seq x y z
N MET A 1 0.37 -11.10 -19.69
CA MET A 1 0.90 -12.47 -19.53
C MET A 1 0.45 -12.96 -18.17
N LYS A 2 0.00 -14.21 -18.00
CA LYS A 2 -0.34 -14.71 -16.66
C LYS A 2 0.93 -15.10 -15.93
N THR A 3 1.24 -14.43 -14.82
CA THR A 3 2.37 -14.78 -13.96
C THR A 3 1.89 -15.63 -12.78
N PHE A 4 2.80 -16.43 -12.24
CA PHE A 4 2.56 -17.26 -11.08
C PHE A 4 3.57 -16.85 -10.02
N LYS A 5 3.07 -16.57 -8.81
CA LYS A 5 3.90 -16.20 -7.66
C LYS A 5 3.44 -16.99 -6.46
N GLN A 6 4.37 -17.34 -5.57
CA GLN A 6 4.02 -17.90 -4.28
C GLN A 6 3.37 -16.82 -3.42
N ALA A 7 2.47 -17.21 -2.51
CA ALA A 7 1.76 -16.26 -1.65
C ALA A 7 2.71 -15.32 -0.89
N PHE A 8 3.87 -15.79 -0.42
CA PHE A 8 4.86 -14.92 0.22
C PHE A 8 5.49 -13.92 -0.74
N GLU A 9 5.69 -14.27 -2.02
CA GLU A 9 6.27 -13.35 -2.99
C GLU A 9 5.32 -12.18 -3.24
N VAL A 10 4.01 -12.45 -3.26
CA VAL A 10 2.98 -11.40 -3.35
C VAL A 10 3.00 -10.48 -2.13
N ILE A 11 3.15 -11.04 -0.92
CA ILE A 11 3.26 -10.25 0.32
C ILE A 11 4.53 -9.40 0.32
N ASN A 12 5.67 -9.96 -0.08
CA ASN A 12 6.94 -9.24 -0.16
C ASN A 12 6.90 -8.12 -1.20
N ASP A 13 6.26 -8.35 -2.35
CA ASP A 13 6.06 -7.33 -3.37
C ASP A 13 5.18 -6.19 -2.84
N ALA A 14 4.11 -6.52 -2.10
CA ALA A 14 3.24 -5.53 -1.46
C ALA A 14 4.00 -4.71 -0.40
N GLU A 15 4.80 -5.37 0.45
CA GLU A 15 5.65 -4.72 1.46
C GLU A 15 6.62 -3.74 0.79
N LYS A 16 7.34 -4.21 -0.23
CA LYS A 16 8.28 -3.38 -1.00
C LYS A 16 7.56 -2.18 -1.62
N PHE A 17 6.37 -2.37 -2.18
CA PHE A 17 5.60 -1.29 -2.77
C PHE A 17 5.25 -0.22 -1.73
N HIS A 18 4.78 -0.61 -0.55
CA HIS A 18 4.52 0.34 0.54
C HIS A 18 5.79 1.12 0.95
N LEU A 19 6.94 0.45 1.05
CA LEU A 19 8.22 1.11 1.34
C LEU A 19 8.64 2.10 0.25
N ASP A 20 8.51 1.71 -1.03
CA ASP A 20 8.85 2.59 -2.15
C ASP A 20 7.94 3.84 -2.21
N ILE A 21 6.65 3.69 -1.86
CA ILE A 21 5.70 4.82 -1.73
C ILE A 21 6.05 5.70 -0.51
N ALA A 22 6.43 5.09 0.62
CA ALA A 22 6.90 5.81 1.81
C ALA A 22 8.09 6.72 1.47
N ASP A 23 9.11 6.17 0.80
CA ASP A 23 10.30 6.92 0.36
C ASP A 23 9.92 8.09 -0.58
N ALA A 24 8.92 7.89 -1.45
CA ALA A 24 8.39 8.95 -2.29
C ALA A 24 7.72 10.06 -1.46
N TYR A 25 6.88 9.72 -0.49
CA TYR A 25 6.28 10.72 0.41
C TYR A 25 7.32 11.48 1.23
N GLU A 26 8.35 10.81 1.73
CA GLU A 26 9.46 11.48 2.43
C GLU A 26 10.20 12.45 1.51
N THR A 27 10.50 12.04 0.27
CA THR A 27 11.13 12.90 -0.74
C THR A 27 10.30 14.14 -1.05
N LEU A 28 8.98 13.97 -1.23
CA LEU A 28 8.06 15.07 -1.49
C LEU A 28 7.93 16.00 -0.27
N MET A 29 7.93 15.44 0.94
CA MET A 29 7.85 16.22 2.19
C MET A 29 9.05 17.16 2.32
N ASN A 30 10.25 16.66 2.00
CA ASN A 30 11.49 17.44 2.03
C ASN A 30 11.56 18.56 0.99
N LYS A 31 10.72 18.50 -0.07
CA LYS A 31 10.61 19.53 -1.11
C LYS A 31 9.46 20.51 -0.90
N SER A 32 8.46 20.15 -0.11
CA SER A 32 7.29 20.97 0.13
C SER A 32 7.64 22.12 1.07
N GLU A 33 7.26 23.35 0.73
CA GLU A 33 7.33 24.52 1.62
C GLU A 33 6.00 24.79 2.35
N ASP A 34 4.90 24.20 1.86
CA ASP A 34 3.57 24.36 2.47
C ASP A 34 3.40 23.43 3.67
N TYR A 35 3.08 24.02 4.83
CA TYR A 35 2.95 23.32 6.11
C TYR A 35 1.84 22.26 6.08
N ARG A 36 0.68 22.55 5.48
CA ARG A 36 -0.45 21.60 5.43
C ARG A 36 -0.08 20.40 4.56
N THR A 37 0.61 20.63 3.46
CA THR A 37 1.13 19.61 2.54
C THR A 37 2.19 18.74 3.24
N GLN A 38 3.13 19.34 3.98
CA GLN A 38 4.10 18.59 4.79
C GLN A 38 3.42 17.70 5.84
N LEU A 39 2.39 18.22 6.52
CA LEU A 39 1.66 17.46 7.54
C LEU A 39 0.88 16.30 6.93
N LEU A 40 0.24 16.50 5.77
CA LEU A 40 -0.39 15.43 5.01
C LEU A 40 0.63 14.36 4.60
N LEU A 41 1.76 14.77 4.01
CA LEU A 41 2.82 13.86 3.58
C LEU A 41 3.40 13.04 4.74
N LYS A 42 3.53 13.64 5.92
CA LYS A 42 3.93 12.93 7.13
C LYS A 42 2.93 11.85 7.52
N HIS A 43 1.63 12.16 7.53
CA HIS A 43 0.60 11.16 7.84
C HIS A 43 0.57 10.01 6.82
N MET A 44 0.77 10.33 5.53
CA MET A 44 0.88 9.34 4.46
C MET A 44 2.12 8.45 4.65
N LEU A 45 3.30 9.04 4.86
CA LEU A 45 4.55 8.32 5.15
C LEU A 45 4.38 7.34 6.33
N GLU A 46 3.87 7.83 7.46
CA GLU A 46 3.68 7.00 8.66
C GLU A 46 2.68 5.86 8.41
N HIS A 47 1.64 6.09 7.60
CA HIS A 47 0.68 5.06 7.21
C HIS A 47 1.34 3.95 6.39
N GLU A 48 2.08 4.30 5.34
CA GLU A 48 2.76 3.33 4.47
C GLU A 48 3.79 2.51 5.23
N GLN A 49 4.55 3.14 6.14
CA GLN A 49 5.51 2.43 7.00
C GLN A 49 4.82 1.42 7.94
N ARG A 50 3.64 1.76 8.48
CA ARG A 50 2.86 0.81 9.29
C ARG A 50 2.34 -0.34 8.44
N MET A 51 1.87 -0.07 7.23
CA MET A 51 1.41 -1.08 6.29
C MET A 51 2.52 -2.07 5.91
N ALA A 52 3.70 -1.57 5.54
CA ALA A 52 4.87 -2.40 5.26
C ALA A 52 5.23 -3.28 6.47
N LYS A 53 5.27 -2.70 7.67
CA LYS A 53 5.55 -3.45 8.90
C LYS A 53 4.53 -4.55 9.19
N ASN A 54 3.24 -4.29 8.93
CA ASN A 54 2.19 -5.29 9.13
C ASN A 54 2.38 -6.50 8.19
N LEU A 55 2.76 -6.26 6.93
CA LEU A 55 3.07 -7.31 5.96
C LEU A 55 4.33 -8.10 6.35
N ALA A 56 5.39 -7.41 6.76
CA ALA A 56 6.63 -8.03 7.23
C ALA A 56 6.38 -9.01 8.39
N ASN A 57 5.63 -8.57 9.40
CA ASN A 57 5.26 -9.42 10.54
C ASN A 57 4.46 -10.66 10.13
N TYR A 58 3.57 -10.53 9.13
CA TYR A 58 2.79 -11.66 8.62
C TYR A 58 3.64 -12.66 7.85
N SER A 59 4.64 -12.20 7.10
CA SER A 59 5.58 -13.06 6.38
C SER A 59 6.39 -13.96 7.33
N GLU A 60 6.70 -13.48 8.55
CA GLU A 60 7.44 -14.22 9.56
C GLU A 60 6.58 -15.27 10.30
N VAL A 61 5.28 -15.02 10.44
CA VAL A 61 4.37 -15.82 11.29
C VAL A 61 3.55 -16.84 10.49
N ALA A 62 3.27 -16.57 9.21
CA ALA A 62 2.50 -17.48 8.38
C ALA A 62 3.27 -18.79 8.15
N GLN A 63 2.66 -19.93 8.49
CA GLN A 63 3.30 -21.24 8.41
C GLN A 63 3.96 -21.42 7.03
N TYR A 64 5.28 -21.64 7.01
CA TYR A 64 6.15 -21.74 5.81
C TYR A 64 5.59 -22.58 4.65
N LYS A 65 4.64 -23.49 4.92
CA LYS A 65 4.01 -24.33 3.90
C LYS A 65 2.83 -23.64 3.19
N VAL A 66 1.97 -22.93 3.92
CA VAL A 66 0.80 -22.18 3.37
C VAL A 66 1.30 -21.07 2.44
N MET A 67 2.38 -20.40 2.84
CA MET A 67 3.02 -19.33 2.09
C MET A 67 3.67 -19.75 0.76
N LYS A 68 3.97 -21.05 0.59
CA LYS A 68 4.52 -21.61 -0.66
C LYS A 68 3.45 -21.92 -1.72
N THR A 69 2.17 -21.66 -1.44
CA THR A 69 1.07 -21.87 -2.37
C THR A 69 1.23 -20.95 -3.59
N TRP A 70 1.14 -21.54 -4.78
CA TRP A 70 1.20 -20.80 -6.04
C TRP A 70 -0.13 -20.12 -6.33
N LEU A 71 -0.07 -18.83 -6.61
CA LEU A 71 -1.20 -18.00 -7.00
C LEU A 71 -1.04 -17.63 -8.48
N GLN A 72 -2.12 -17.78 -9.25
CA GLN A 72 -2.21 -17.20 -10.58
C GLN A 72 -2.50 -15.71 -10.42
N TYR A 73 -1.45 -14.91 -10.41
CA TYR A 73 -1.49 -13.50 -10.03
C TYR A 73 -0.86 -12.66 -11.13
N THR A 74 -1.52 -11.56 -11.48
CA THR A 74 -1.05 -10.62 -12.51
C THR A 74 -1.19 -9.21 -12.00
N HIS A 75 -0.17 -8.74 -11.29
CA HIS A 75 0.04 -7.31 -11.07
C HIS A 75 1.55 -7.07 -11.01
N GLU A 76 2.05 -6.28 -11.95
CA GLU A 76 3.48 -6.05 -12.21
C GLU A 76 3.82 -4.55 -12.27
N GLU A 77 2.96 -3.69 -11.71
CA GLU A 77 3.25 -2.26 -11.66
C GLU A 77 4.25 -1.98 -10.52
N SER A 78 5.38 -1.36 -10.85
CA SER A 78 6.32 -0.86 -9.84
C SER A 78 5.79 0.42 -9.20
N ALA A 79 6.12 0.69 -7.94
CA ALA A 79 5.75 1.94 -7.28
C ALA A 79 6.27 3.18 -8.03
N LEU A 80 7.44 3.08 -8.66
CA LEU A 80 8.01 4.16 -9.46
C LEU A 80 7.17 4.46 -10.71
N ASP A 81 6.75 3.43 -11.44
CA ASP A 81 5.90 3.60 -12.63
C ASP A 81 4.50 4.08 -12.23
N PHE A 82 3.99 3.56 -11.10
CA PHE A 82 2.77 4.02 -10.47
C PHE A 82 2.83 5.53 -10.18
N ILE A 83 3.89 6.03 -9.56
CA ILE A 83 4.03 7.46 -9.22
C ILE A 83 4.16 8.29 -10.51
N ARG A 84 4.97 7.84 -11.47
CA ARG A 84 5.19 8.56 -12.73
C ARG A 84 3.90 8.81 -13.50
N ARG A 85 2.97 7.85 -13.50
CA ARG A 85 1.69 7.99 -14.22
C ARG A 85 0.77 9.07 -13.64
N LEU A 86 0.97 9.45 -12.37
CA LEU A 86 0.15 10.46 -11.70
C LEU A 86 0.45 11.89 -12.16
N ASN A 87 1.58 12.12 -12.84
CA ASN A 87 1.97 13.43 -13.39
C ASN A 87 1.87 14.57 -12.36
N LEU A 88 2.41 14.35 -11.17
CA LEU A 88 2.41 15.33 -10.08
C LEU A 88 3.18 16.60 -10.48
N SER A 89 2.71 17.76 -10.03
CA SER A 89 3.48 19.01 -10.10
C SER A 89 4.73 18.97 -9.19
N ASP A 90 5.69 19.88 -9.40
CA ASP A 90 6.93 19.99 -8.63
C ASP A 90 7.11 21.42 -8.09
N PRO A 91 6.85 21.69 -6.79
CA PRO A 91 6.37 20.75 -5.78
C PRO A 91 4.85 20.46 -5.90
N PRO A 92 4.39 19.26 -5.50
CA PRO A 92 2.98 18.88 -5.59
C PRO A 92 2.10 19.63 -4.59
N THR A 93 0.86 19.89 -4.99
CA THR A 93 -0.17 20.46 -4.13
C THR A 93 -0.73 19.43 -3.14
N ILE A 94 -1.28 19.90 -2.02
CA ILE A 94 -1.99 19.04 -1.05
C ILE A 94 -3.09 18.18 -1.70
N THR A 95 -3.79 18.70 -2.72
CA THR A 95 -4.82 17.96 -3.45
C THR A 95 -4.22 16.83 -4.29
N GLU A 96 -3.08 17.07 -4.95
CA GLU A 96 -2.36 16.03 -5.70
C GLU A 96 -1.83 14.93 -4.76
N ILE A 97 -1.30 15.29 -3.60
CA ILE A 97 -0.86 14.32 -2.58
C ILE A 97 -2.05 13.50 -2.07
N ASN A 98 -3.17 14.14 -1.75
CA ASN A 98 -4.36 13.44 -1.30
C ASN A 98 -4.90 12.48 -2.37
N ASN A 99 -4.85 12.88 -3.64
CA ASN A 99 -5.21 12.01 -4.75
C ASN A 99 -4.23 10.84 -4.89
N MET A 100 -2.92 11.07 -4.78
CA MET A 100 -1.92 10.01 -4.77
C MET A 100 -2.23 8.95 -3.70
N GLY A 101 -2.52 9.37 -2.46
CA GLY A 101 -2.92 8.43 -1.39
C GLY A 101 -4.14 7.59 -1.74
N ARG A 102 -5.18 8.20 -2.33
CA ARG A 102 -6.38 7.48 -2.79
C ARG A 102 -6.10 6.49 -3.91
N GLU A 103 -5.17 6.80 -4.79
CA GLU A 103 -4.75 5.91 -5.86
C GLU A 103 -3.96 4.70 -5.30
N VAL A 104 -3.13 4.91 -4.28
CA VAL A 104 -2.41 3.83 -3.58
C VAL A 104 -3.39 2.91 -2.86
N ASP A 105 -4.36 3.48 -2.13
CA ASP A 105 -5.45 2.71 -1.49
C ASP A 105 -6.22 1.85 -2.49
N ARG A 106 -6.52 2.42 -3.68
CA ARG A 106 -7.23 1.69 -4.73
C ARG A 106 -6.38 0.56 -5.29
N TYR A 107 -5.10 0.81 -5.56
CA TYR A 107 -4.15 -0.21 -6.00
C TYR A 107 -4.13 -1.40 -5.05
N PHE A 108 -3.96 -1.17 -3.74
CA PHE A 108 -3.95 -2.27 -2.78
C PHE A 108 -5.31 -2.96 -2.68
N SER A 109 -6.42 -2.21 -2.72
CA SER A 109 -7.76 -2.82 -2.73
C SER A 109 -7.95 -3.78 -3.90
N GLU A 110 -7.52 -3.40 -5.11
CA GLU A 110 -7.56 -4.24 -6.31
C GLU A 110 -6.61 -5.43 -6.19
N LEU A 111 -5.42 -5.23 -5.61
CA LEU A 111 -4.45 -6.29 -5.31
C LEU A 111 -5.06 -7.38 -4.42
N TYR A 112 -5.61 -7.02 -3.25
CA TYR A 112 -6.24 -8.00 -2.37
C TYR A 112 -7.39 -8.71 -3.08
N GLN A 113 -8.26 -7.99 -3.79
CA GLN A 113 -9.36 -8.62 -4.53
C GLN A 113 -8.87 -9.63 -5.57
N ALA A 114 -7.83 -9.31 -6.32
CA ALA A 114 -7.25 -10.20 -7.32
C ALA A 114 -6.64 -11.46 -6.68
N VAL A 115 -5.93 -11.29 -5.55
CA VAL A 115 -5.36 -12.40 -4.80
C VAL A 115 -6.45 -13.34 -4.27
N TYR A 116 -7.51 -12.80 -3.66
CA TYR A 116 -8.63 -13.62 -3.19
C TYR A 116 -9.30 -14.45 -4.28
N GLY A 117 -9.46 -13.87 -5.47
CA GLY A 117 -10.00 -14.59 -6.63
C GLY A 117 -9.10 -15.72 -7.12
N ALA A 118 -7.80 -15.64 -6.84
CA ALA A 118 -6.79 -16.62 -7.27
C ALA A 118 -6.48 -17.70 -6.22
N ILE A 119 -6.88 -17.51 -4.96
CA ILE A 119 -6.59 -18.46 -3.88
C ILE A 119 -7.60 -19.63 -3.89
N GLU A 120 -7.08 -20.85 -3.87
CA GLU A 120 -7.88 -22.07 -3.67
C GLU A 120 -7.79 -22.62 -2.22
N SER A 121 -6.66 -22.43 -1.53
CA SER A 121 -6.47 -22.88 -0.13
C SER A 121 -7.20 -21.96 0.85
N MET A 122 -8.00 -22.54 1.74
CA MET A 122 -8.72 -21.79 2.77
C MET A 122 -7.75 -21.09 3.73
N GLU A 123 -6.65 -21.75 4.07
CA GLU A 123 -5.62 -21.24 4.97
C GLU A 123 -4.93 -20.00 4.40
N VAL A 124 -4.69 -19.97 3.08
CA VAL A 124 -4.16 -18.77 2.41
C VAL A 124 -5.22 -17.67 2.38
N LYS A 125 -6.51 -18.00 2.20
CA LYS A 125 -7.59 -16.99 2.23
C LYS A 125 -7.68 -16.31 3.58
N GLU A 126 -7.62 -17.07 4.66
CA GLU A 126 -7.66 -16.55 6.04
C GLU A 126 -6.53 -15.54 6.28
N VAL A 127 -5.30 -15.85 5.82
CA VAL A 127 -4.16 -14.92 5.94
C VAL A 127 -4.41 -13.60 5.20
N PHE A 128 -4.87 -13.66 3.96
CA PHE A 128 -5.16 -12.44 3.19
C PHE A 128 -6.37 -11.67 3.72
N GLU A 129 -7.30 -12.33 4.42
CA GLU A 129 -8.42 -11.70 5.13
C GLU A 129 -7.99 -10.91 6.34
N ASP A 130 -7.12 -11.48 7.17
CA ASP A 130 -6.58 -10.72 8.29
C ASP A 130 -5.80 -9.48 7.81
N LEU A 131 -4.97 -9.64 6.77
CA LEU A 131 -4.22 -8.53 6.17
C LEU A 131 -5.15 -7.44 5.63
N LYS A 132 -6.22 -7.83 4.94
CA LYS A 132 -7.24 -6.90 4.44
C LYS A 132 -7.92 -6.13 5.58
N GLN A 133 -8.27 -6.80 6.67
CA GLN A 133 -8.89 -6.14 7.82
C GLN A 133 -7.95 -5.13 8.48
N ILE A 134 -6.65 -5.45 8.59
CA ILE A 134 -5.64 -4.52 9.07
C ILE A 134 -5.56 -3.29 8.17
N GLN A 135 -5.53 -3.48 6.84
CA GLN A 135 -5.52 -2.39 5.89
C GLN A 135 -6.77 -1.50 6.02
N ASP A 136 -7.96 -2.10 6.09
CA ASP A 136 -9.21 -1.35 6.20
C ASP A 136 -9.22 -0.49 7.48
N LYS A 137 -8.65 -0.99 8.58
CA LYS A 137 -8.48 -0.23 9.82
C LYS A 137 -7.49 0.92 9.68
N GLU A 138 -6.33 0.68 9.07
CA GLU A 138 -5.32 1.73 8.84
C GLU A 138 -5.84 2.82 7.88
N ARG A 139 -6.63 2.45 6.86
CA ARG A 139 -7.29 3.41 5.96
C ARG A 139 -8.28 4.31 6.70
N ILE A 140 -9.06 3.76 7.64
CA ILE A 140 -9.97 4.56 8.47
C ILE A 140 -9.17 5.56 9.31
N THR A 141 -8.08 5.12 9.94
CA THR A 141 -7.18 5.99 10.72
C THR A 141 -6.61 7.12 9.86
N LEU A 142 -6.12 6.80 8.66
CA LEU A 142 -5.60 7.79 7.72
C LEU A 142 -6.69 8.78 7.30
N SER A 143 -7.88 8.29 6.93
CA SER A 143 -9.00 9.15 6.52
C SER A 143 -9.40 10.15 7.62
N MET A 144 -9.40 9.72 8.89
CA MET A 144 -9.66 10.65 10.01
C MET A 144 -8.58 11.72 10.11
N ALA A 145 -7.30 11.34 9.99
CA ALA A 145 -6.18 12.28 10.01
C ALA A 145 -6.27 13.28 8.84
N THR A 146 -6.52 12.80 7.62
CA THR A 146 -6.64 13.66 6.44
C THR A 146 -7.84 14.60 6.51
N ASN A 147 -8.99 14.15 7.02
CA ASN A 147 -10.19 14.99 7.12
C ASN A 147 -9.97 16.15 8.11
N SER A 148 -9.29 15.89 9.23
CA SER A 148 -8.94 16.96 10.19
C SER A 148 -8.08 18.07 9.57
N LEU A 149 -7.29 17.76 8.54
CA LEU A 149 -6.50 18.76 7.82
C LEU A 149 -7.34 19.65 6.93
N TRP A 150 -8.52 19.21 6.49
CA TRP A 150 -9.43 20.04 5.69
C TRP A 150 -10.31 20.93 6.55
N ASP A 151 -10.54 20.54 7.80
CA ASP A 151 -11.34 21.30 8.78
C ASP A 151 -10.54 22.40 9.51
N MET A 152 -9.20 22.44 9.34
CA MET A 152 -8.29 23.49 9.84
C MET A 152 -8.28 24.75 8.98
#